data_AF-A0A2S7Q614-F1
#
_entry.id   AF-A0A2S7Q614-F1
#
_cell.length_a   1.000
_cell.length_b   1.000
_cell.length_c   1.000
_cell.angle_alpha   90.00
_cell.angle_beta   90.00
_cell.angle_gamma   90.00
#
_symmetry.space_group_name_H-M   'P 1'
#
loop_
_entity.id
_entity.type
_entity.pdbx_description
1 polymer ?
#
loop_
_entity_poly.entity_id
_entity_poly.type
_entity_poly.pdbx_seq_one_letter_code
_entity_poly.pdbx_strand_id
1 'polypeptide(L)'
;MGQLRWWRKGQKAVTQMTWFALPQASAVDKPYRFDKIKNTIEGNRNTDEHVDYIFNHVISELGHPEAKVDVIGVSEGAMGVSRFFEQPANWEKWESRVQAFAAVATWFQSTDCKNPKFLEWMLARSRAYTLSDEPAGTFLMGPEGNKRSFGHGSPEVAAVDEAKDGGNGVGYRNPVFFRQDDDDDDYTDPGFGDEGFGDEERSDGIELKIEDGTALREEQDK
;
A
#
# COMPACT_ATOMS: atom_id res chain seq x y z
N MET A 1 3.66 -8.53 3.50
CA MET A 1 2.56 -9.09 4.32
C MET A 1 2.35 -8.19 5.53
N GLY A 2 1.09 -7.86 5.87
CA GLY A 2 0.77 -7.05 7.04
C GLY A 2 1.15 -7.70 8.38
N GLN A 3 1.01 -6.95 9.47
CA GLN A 3 1.32 -7.41 10.83
C GLN A 3 0.17 -8.23 11.44
N LEU A 4 -0.13 -9.40 10.84
CA LEU A 4 -1.29 -10.23 11.21
C LEU A 4 -1.02 -11.22 12.36
N ARG A 5 0.21 -11.28 12.87
CA ARG A 5 0.59 -12.24 13.93
C ARG A 5 0.78 -11.51 15.24
N TRP A 6 0.14 -12.00 16.31
CA TRP A 6 0.32 -11.45 17.65
C TRP A 6 1.47 -12.15 18.40
N TRP A 7 2.58 -11.43 18.59
CA TRP A 7 3.70 -11.91 19.39
C TRP A 7 3.47 -11.60 20.87
N ARG A 8 2.96 -12.59 21.60
CA ARG A 8 2.60 -12.45 23.02
C ARG A 8 3.75 -11.99 23.93
N LYS A 9 4.97 -12.49 23.72
CA LYS A 9 6.13 -12.15 24.58
C LYS A 9 6.56 -10.69 24.42
N GLY A 10 6.50 -10.15 23.20
CA GLY A 10 6.80 -8.74 22.94
C GLY A 10 5.58 -7.84 22.87
N GLN A 11 4.39 -8.37 23.17
CA GLN A 11 3.10 -7.67 23.20
C GLN A 11 2.86 -6.77 21.97
N LYS A 12 3.23 -7.27 20.78
CA LYS A 12 3.07 -6.51 19.54
C LYS A 12 2.64 -7.39 18.37
N ALA A 13 1.99 -6.75 17.40
CA ALA A 13 1.73 -7.32 16.11
C ALA A 13 3.04 -7.41 15.31
N VAL A 14 3.22 -8.49 14.57
CA VAL A 14 4.43 -8.75 13.78
C VAL A 14 4.05 -9.35 12.42
N THR A 15 4.91 -9.14 11.42
CA THR A 15 4.75 -9.77 10.12
C THR A 15 5.08 -11.27 10.18
N GLN A 16 4.73 -12.00 9.11
CA GLN A 16 5.17 -13.40 8.93
C GLN A 16 6.69 -13.55 8.99
N MET A 17 7.42 -12.63 8.34
CA MET A 17 8.88 -12.66 8.28
C MET A 17 9.47 -12.38 9.65
N THR A 18 8.97 -11.33 10.33
CA THR A 18 9.37 -11.00 11.70
C THR A 18 9.08 -12.16 12.65
N TRP A 19 7.97 -12.90 12.49
CA TRP A 19 7.66 -14.08 13.30
C TRP A 19 8.73 -15.17 13.20
N PHE A 20 9.22 -15.44 11.98
CA PHE A 20 10.29 -16.41 11.76
C PHE A 20 11.65 -15.91 12.23
N ALA A 21 11.86 -14.59 12.23
CA ALA A 21 13.07 -13.94 12.71
C ALA A 21 13.04 -13.57 14.21
N LEU A 22 12.00 -13.97 14.95
CA LEU A 22 11.91 -13.65 16.38
C LEU A 22 13.12 -14.21 17.12
N PRO A 23 13.76 -13.42 18.02
CA PRO A 23 14.95 -13.84 18.74
C PRO A 23 14.77 -15.21 19.42
N GLN A 24 15.66 -16.14 19.09
CA GLN A 24 15.78 -17.45 19.73
C GLN A 24 17.00 -17.47 20.66
N ALA A 25 17.05 -18.41 21.60
CA ALA A 25 18.23 -18.56 22.46
C ALA A 25 19.42 -19.15 21.67
N SER A 26 19.14 -19.95 20.63
CA SER A 26 20.14 -20.55 19.75
C SER A 26 19.61 -20.72 18.31
N ALA A 27 20.53 -20.80 17.34
CA ALA A 27 20.21 -21.05 15.93
C ALA A 27 19.64 -22.46 15.66
N VAL A 28 19.83 -23.40 16.60
CA VAL A 28 19.27 -24.77 16.50
C VAL A 28 17.95 -24.93 17.26
N ASP A 29 17.48 -23.88 17.93
CA ASP A 29 16.18 -23.93 18.60
C ASP A 29 15.05 -24.01 17.57
N LYS A 30 13.97 -24.70 17.96
CA LYS A 30 12.79 -24.82 17.10
C LYS A 30 12.11 -23.46 16.96
N PRO A 31 11.61 -23.09 15.77
CA PRO A 31 10.83 -21.87 15.59
C PRO A 31 9.63 -21.81 16.54
N TYR A 32 9.23 -20.60 16.94
CA TYR A 32 8.04 -20.41 17.78
C TYR A 32 6.81 -21.03 17.11
N ARG A 33 6.16 -21.96 17.84
CA ARG A 33 4.88 -22.54 17.42
C ARG A 33 3.82 -21.46 17.36
N PHE A 34 3.12 -21.40 16.24
CA PHE A 34 1.96 -20.53 16.09
C PHE A 34 0.71 -21.16 16.68
N ASP A 35 0.09 -20.49 17.65
CA ASP A 35 -1.20 -20.84 18.21
C ASP A 35 -2.29 -20.00 17.52
N LYS A 36 -3.22 -20.66 16.81
CA LYS A 36 -4.25 -20.00 16.00
C LYS A 36 -5.26 -19.17 16.81
N ILE A 37 -5.28 -19.30 18.14
CA ILE A 37 -6.15 -18.52 19.01
C ILE A 37 -5.33 -17.44 19.73
N LYS A 38 -4.18 -17.84 20.28
CA LYS A 38 -3.38 -16.95 21.14
C LYS A 38 -2.42 -16.03 20.38
N ASN A 39 -2.15 -16.32 19.10
CA ASN A 39 -1.22 -15.55 18.27
C ASN A 39 -1.92 -14.84 17.10
N THR A 40 -3.23 -14.64 17.20
CA THR A 40 -4.05 -13.88 16.25
C THR A 40 -4.88 -12.84 17.00
N ILE A 41 -5.29 -11.79 16.30
CA ILE A 41 -6.22 -10.78 16.80
C ILE A 41 -7.55 -10.96 16.07
N GLU A 42 -8.67 -10.90 16.79
CA GLU A 42 -10.00 -10.96 16.19
C GLU A 42 -10.23 -9.80 15.21
N GLY A 43 -10.88 -10.09 14.07
CA GLY A 43 -11.02 -9.14 12.97
C GLY A 43 -9.72 -8.85 12.20
N ASN A 44 -8.60 -9.48 12.59
CA ASN A 44 -7.29 -9.26 11.97
C ASN A 44 -6.51 -10.58 11.86
N ARG A 45 -7.21 -11.72 11.71
CA ARG A 45 -6.58 -13.05 11.70
C ARG A 45 -5.94 -13.38 10.35
N ASN A 46 -6.45 -12.76 9.30
CA ASN A 46 -6.00 -12.91 7.91
C ASN A 46 -6.18 -11.57 7.17
N THR A 47 -5.72 -11.51 5.92
CA THR A 47 -5.79 -10.29 5.11
C THR A 47 -7.22 -9.81 4.90
N ASP A 48 -8.17 -10.70 4.62
CA ASP A 48 -9.54 -10.31 4.29
C ASP A 48 -10.24 -9.72 5.51
N GLU A 49 -10.09 -10.36 6.67
CA GLU A 49 -10.57 -9.80 7.95
C GLU A 49 -9.92 -8.45 8.23
N HIS A 50 -8.61 -8.31 8.03
CA HIS A 50 -7.90 -7.06 8.27
C HIS A 50 -8.41 -5.92 7.36
N VAL A 51 -8.57 -6.17 6.06
CA VAL A 51 -9.09 -5.18 5.12
C VAL A 51 -10.52 -4.79 5.51
N ASP A 52 -11.38 -5.78 5.80
CA ASP A 52 -12.74 -5.54 6.28
C ASP A 52 -12.74 -4.65 7.54
N TYR A 53 -11.88 -4.97 8.52
CA TYR A 53 -11.75 -4.20 9.75
C TYR A 53 -11.27 -2.76 9.50
N ILE A 54 -10.28 -2.57 8.63
CA ILE A 54 -9.77 -1.24 8.29
C ILE A 54 -10.87 -0.38 7.67
N PHE A 55 -11.60 -0.89 6.68
CA PHE A 55 -12.67 -0.11 6.07
C PHE A 55 -13.83 0.08 7.06
N ASN A 56 -14.38 -1.00 7.58
CA ASN A 56 -15.65 -0.97 8.30
C ASN A 56 -15.57 -0.48 9.74
N HIS A 57 -14.39 -0.50 10.37
CA HIS A 57 -14.18 0.03 11.71
C HIS A 57 -13.25 1.23 11.71
N VAL A 58 -12.02 1.08 11.22
CA VAL A 58 -11.01 2.16 11.37
C VAL A 58 -11.40 3.40 10.56
N ILE A 59 -11.58 3.29 9.24
CA ILE A 59 -11.91 4.42 8.38
C ILE A 59 -13.34 4.90 8.67
N SER A 60 -14.28 3.98 8.86
CA SER A 60 -15.68 4.31 9.06
C SER A 60 -15.97 5.00 10.41
N GLU A 61 -15.26 4.65 11.48
CA GLU A 61 -15.54 5.17 12.84
C GLU A 61 -14.57 6.27 13.25
N LEU A 62 -13.30 6.21 12.81
CA LEU A 62 -12.26 7.17 13.20
C LEU A 62 -11.99 8.21 12.11
N GLY A 63 -12.30 7.91 10.84
CA GLY A 63 -12.14 8.84 9.74
C GLY A 63 -13.27 9.87 9.67
N HIS A 64 -12.99 11.03 9.08
CA HIS A 64 -14.04 12.01 8.80
C HIS A 64 -15.06 11.39 7.82
N PRO A 65 -16.39 11.56 8.04
CA PRO A 65 -17.43 10.90 7.24
C PRO A 65 -17.35 11.24 5.74
N GLU A 66 -16.94 12.48 5.41
CA GLU A 66 -16.77 12.96 4.03
C GLU A 66 -15.35 12.76 3.48
N ALA A 67 -14.43 12.16 4.24
CA ALA A 67 -13.07 11.95 3.75
C ALA A 67 -13.09 11.02 2.53
N LYS A 68 -12.37 11.45 1.50
CA LYS A 68 -12.06 10.64 0.32
C LYS A 68 -10.88 9.72 0.62
N VAL A 69 -10.87 8.54 0.01
CA VAL A 69 -9.91 7.48 0.30
C VAL A 69 -9.19 7.09 -0.98
N ASP A 70 -7.88 7.29 -1.01
CA ASP A 70 -7.00 6.69 -2.00
C ASP A 70 -6.38 5.42 -1.42
N VAL A 71 -6.40 4.35 -2.20
CA VAL A 71 -5.94 3.04 -1.74
C VAL A 71 -4.71 2.62 -2.52
N ILE A 72 -3.64 2.31 -1.80
CA ILE A 72 -2.43 1.70 -2.36
C ILE A 72 -2.33 0.29 -1.78
N GLY A 73 -2.63 -0.70 -2.62
CA GLY A 73 -2.47 -2.10 -2.28
C GLY A 73 -1.14 -2.63 -2.78
N VAL A 74 -0.41 -3.33 -1.93
CA VAL A 74 0.84 -4.02 -2.32
C VAL A 74 0.70 -5.52 -2.08
N SER A 75 0.95 -6.32 -3.12
CA SER A 75 0.90 -7.78 -3.07
C SER A 75 -0.44 -8.28 -2.51
N GLU A 76 -0.42 -9.09 -1.46
CA GLU A 76 -1.62 -9.61 -0.79
C GLU A 76 -2.59 -8.49 -0.33
N GLY A 77 -2.08 -7.31 0.00
CA GLY A 77 -2.93 -6.15 0.35
C GLY A 77 -3.78 -5.67 -0.83
N ALA A 78 -3.20 -5.64 -2.05
CA ALA A 78 -3.96 -5.34 -3.26
C ALA A 78 -5.06 -6.37 -3.48
N MET A 79 -4.74 -7.66 -3.33
CA MET A 79 -5.73 -8.72 -3.49
C MET A 79 -6.85 -8.64 -2.45
N GLY A 80 -6.52 -8.35 -1.18
CA GLY A 80 -7.50 -8.19 -0.11
C GLY A 80 -8.47 -7.03 -0.38
N VAL A 81 -7.95 -5.88 -0.82
CA VAL A 81 -8.77 -4.72 -1.22
C VAL A 81 -9.66 -5.06 -2.42
N SER A 82 -9.11 -5.70 -3.46
CA SER A 82 -9.89 -6.11 -4.63
C SER A 82 -11.02 -7.08 -4.23
N ARG A 83 -10.74 -8.08 -3.38
CA ARG A 83 -11.77 -9.00 -2.86
C ARG A 83 -12.81 -8.29 -1.99
N PHE A 84 -12.42 -7.25 -1.25
CA PHE A 84 -13.33 -6.46 -0.44
C PHE A 84 -14.32 -5.67 -1.31
N PHE A 85 -13.82 -4.92 -2.31
CA PHE A 85 -14.66 -4.13 -3.22
C PHE A 85 -15.40 -4.95 -4.27
N GLU A 86 -14.93 -6.16 -4.58
CA GLU A 86 -15.68 -7.10 -5.41
C GLU A 86 -17.04 -7.46 -4.79
N GLN A 87 -17.18 -7.40 -3.45
CA GLN A 87 -18.47 -7.64 -2.81
C GLN A 87 -19.43 -6.47 -3.05
N PRO A 88 -20.61 -6.69 -3.66
CA PRO A 88 -21.52 -5.59 -4.03
C PRO A 88 -21.94 -4.69 -2.87
N ALA A 89 -22.15 -5.25 -1.68
CA ALA A 89 -22.53 -4.49 -0.49
C ALA A 89 -21.42 -3.55 0.00
N ASN A 90 -20.16 -4.00 -0.06
CA ASN A 90 -19.02 -3.16 0.28
C ASN A 90 -18.81 -2.09 -0.79
N TRP A 91 -18.94 -2.44 -2.07
CA TRP A 91 -18.82 -1.48 -3.15
C TRP A 91 -19.86 -0.37 -3.04
N GLU A 92 -21.13 -0.70 -2.86
CA GLU A 92 -22.21 0.28 -2.69
C GLU A 92 -21.96 1.23 -1.51
N LYS A 93 -21.38 0.72 -0.41
CA LYS A 93 -21.01 1.53 0.75
C LYS A 93 -19.86 2.49 0.47
N TRP A 94 -18.87 2.08 -0.33
CA TRP A 94 -17.58 2.77 -0.45
C TRP A 94 -17.36 3.49 -1.78
N GLU A 95 -18.13 3.20 -2.83
CA GLU A 95 -17.91 3.73 -4.20
C GLU A 95 -17.86 5.26 -4.26
N SER A 96 -18.63 5.95 -3.41
CA SER A 96 -18.68 7.41 -3.36
C SER A 96 -17.49 8.04 -2.63
N ARG A 97 -16.76 7.26 -1.83
CA ARG A 97 -15.65 7.73 -1.00
C ARG A 97 -14.29 7.35 -1.57
N VAL A 98 -14.18 6.23 -2.28
CA VAL A 98 -12.91 5.77 -2.86
C VAL A 98 -12.63 6.53 -4.15
N GLN A 99 -11.48 7.20 -4.23
CA GLN A 99 -11.10 8.05 -5.35
C GLN A 99 -10.16 7.36 -6.34
N ALA A 100 -9.15 6.67 -5.84
CA ALA A 100 -8.21 5.93 -6.65
C ALA A 100 -7.78 4.61 -6.01
N PHE A 101 -7.36 3.67 -6.85
CA PHE A 101 -6.74 2.42 -6.41
C PHE A 101 -5.47 2.11 -7.20
N ALA A 102 -4.35 1.98 -6.50
CA ALA A 102 -3.10 1.48 -7.07
C ALA A 102 -2.85 0.06 -6.57
N ALA A 103 -2.83 -0.90 -7.50
CA ALA A 103 -2.55 -2.30 -7.21
C ALA A 103 -1.11 -2.64 -7.65
N VAL A 104 -0.19 -2.74 -6.68
CA VAL A 104 1.23 -3.04 -6.94
C VAL A 104 1.50 -4.50 -6.65
N ALA A 105 2.18 -5.19 -7.57
CA ALA A 105 2.55 -6.60 -7.43
C ALA A 105 1.35 -7.51 -7.07
N THR A 106 0.18 -7.19 -7.61
CA THR A 106 -1.06 -7.92 -7.37
C THR A 106 -1.11 -9.22 -8.18
N TRP A 107 -1.88 -10.18 -7.70
CA TRP A 107 -2.23 -11.41 -8.42
C TRP A 107 -3.75 -11.56 -8.60
N PHE A 108 -4.51 -10.50 -8.34
CA PHE A 108 -5.96 -10.48 -8.53
C PHE A 108 -6.28 -10.41 -10.03
N GLN A 109 -6.91 -11.44 -10.58
CA GLN A 109 -7.14 -11.53 -12.02
C GLN A 109 -8.47 -10.88 -12.40
N SER A 110 -8.59 -10.40 -13.63
CA SER A 110 -9.85 -9.89 -14.18
C SER A 110 -10.97 -10.92 -14.09
N THR A 111 -10.63 -12.22 -14.21
CA THR A 111 -11.56 -13.34 -14.05
C THR A 111 -12.11 -13.51 -12.63
N ASP A 112 -11.43 -12.96 -11.63
CA ASP A 112 -11.89 -12.97 -10.24
C ASP A 112 -12.91 -11.86 -9.98
N CYS A 113 -12.97 -10.83 -10.84
CA CYS A 113 -13.90 -9.73 -10.77
C CYS A 113 -15.22 -10.06 -11.47
N LYS A 114 -16.31 -10.15 -10.71
CA LYS A 114 -17.67 -10.44 -11.18
C LYS A 114 -18.62 -9.27 -10.96
N ASN A 115 -18.20 -8.25 -10.21
CA ASN A 115 -18.95 -7.04 -9.97
C ASN A 115 -18.72 -6.04 -11.12
N PRO A 116 -19.69 -5.86 -12.04
CA PRO A 116 -19.49 -5.02 -13.22
C PRO A 116 -19.31 -3.53 -12.87
N LYS A 117 -19.92 -3.05 -11.77
CA LYS A 117 -19.76 -1.65 -11.34
C LYS A 117 -18.34 -1.39 -10.84
N PHE A 118 -17.81 -2.32 -10.05
CA PHE A 118 -16.44 -2.22 -9.56
C PHE A 118 -15.43 -2.34 -10.72
N LEU A 119 -15.67 -3.25 -11.66
CA LEU A 119 -14.84 -3.38 -12.86
C LEU A 119 -14.84 -2.08 -13.69
N GLU A 120 -16.01 -1.51 -13.98
CA GLU A 120 -16.14 -0.24 -14.70
C GLU A 120 -15.38 0.89 -13.99
N TRP A 121 -15.51 0.98 -12.67
CA TRP A 121 -14.77 1.95 -11.88
C TRP A 121 -13.24 1.73 -11.95
N MET A 122 -12.78 0.49 -11.90
CA MET A 122 -11.35 0.17 -12.01
C MET A 122 -10.76 0.63 -13.34
N LEU A 123 -11.52 0.58 -14.44
CA LEU A 123 -11.06 1.10 -15.74
C LEU A 123 -10.72 2.60 -15.66
N ALA A 124 -11.55 3.36 -14.98
CA ALA A 124 -11.41 4.81 -14.89
C ALA A 124 -10.39 5.23 -13.81
N ARG A 125 -10.42 4.59 -12.64
CA ARG A 125 -9.80 5.11 -11.40
C ARG A 125 -8.78 4.18 -10.75
N SER A 126 -8.51 3.01 -11.35
CA SER A 126 -7.51 2.06 -10.86
C SER A 126 -6.33 1.90 -11.82
N ARG A 127 -5.15 1.59 -11.28
CA ARG A 127 -3.96 1.21 -12.05
C ARG A 127 -3.27 0.02 -11.40
N ALA A 128 -2.95 -0.98 -12.21
CA ALA A 128 -2.12 -2.11 -11.79
C ALA A 128 -0.67 -1.88 -12.23
N TYR A 129 0.26 -2.04 -11.31
CA TYR A 129 1.69 -1.80 -11.53
C TYR A 129 2.44 -3.13 -11.60
N THR A 130 3.03 -3.37 -12.77
CA THR A 130 3.73 -4.62 -13.10
C THR A 130 5.19 -4.32 -13.44
N LEU A 131 6.11 -5.16 -12.97
CA LEU A 131 7.54 -5.05 -13.32
C LEU A 131 7.72 -5.23 -14.83
N SER A 132 8.44 -4.29 -15.44
CA SER A 132 8.71 -4.27 -16.87
C SER A 132 10.09 -3.68 -17.16
N ASP A 133 10.64 -4.02 -18.32
CA ASP A 133 11.84 -3.37 -18.87
C ASP A 133 11.52 -2.00 -19.51
N GLU A 134 10.23 -1.71 -19.69
CA GLU A 134 9.77 -0.42 -20.20
C GLU A 134 9.92 0.68 -19.14
N PRO A 135 10.12 1.95 -19.54
CA PRO A 135 10.17 3.06 -18.60
C PRO A 135 8.95 3.12 -17.68
N ALA A 136 9.15 3.56 -16.44
CA ALA A 136 8.08 3.74 -15.45
C ALA A 136 6.89 4.54 -16.01
N GLY A 137 5.67 4.08 -15.72
CA GLY A 137 4.44 4.73 -16.19
C GLY A 137 4.07 4.40 -17.63
N THR A 138 4.88 3.63 -18.37
CA THR A 138 4.51 3.16 -19.70
C THR A 138 3.30 2.24 -19.61
N PHE A 139 2.27 2.51 -20.41
CA PHE A 139 1.12 1.63 -20.55
C PHE A 139 1.55 0.29 -21.14
N LEU A 140 1.22 -0.81 -20.46
CA LEU A 140 1.59 -2.16 -20.87
C LEU A 140 0.41 -2.90 -21.50
N MET A 141 -0.75 -2.86 -20.85
CA MET A 141 -1.92 -3.60 -21.31
C MET A 141 -3.23 -3.09 -20.69
N GLY A 142 -4.33 -3.44 -21.35
CA GLY A 142 -5.68 -3.16 -20.87
C GLY A 142 -6.13 -4.13 -19.76
N PRO A 143 -7.34 -3.92 -19.22
CA PRO A 143 -7.89 -4.66 -18.07
C PRO A 143 -8.01 -6.18 -18.28
N GLU A 144 -8.17 -6.61 -19.53
CA GLU A 144 -8.34 -8.02 -19.92
C GLU A 144 -6.99 -8.76 -20.03
N GLY A 145 -5.88 -8.03 -19.99
CA GLY A 145 -4.55 -8.56 -20.24
C GLY A 145 -4.24 -8.77 -21.72
N ASN A 146 -3.28 -9.65 -22.02
CA ASN A 146 -2.93 -10.02 -23.39
C ASN A 146 -2.56 -11.52 -23.48
N LYS A 147 -2.02 -11.95 -24.63
CA LYS A 147 -1.67 -13.36 -24.85
C LYS A 147 -0.55 -13.90 -23.93
N ARG A 148 0.21 -13.03 -23.28
CA ARG A 148 1.40 -13.36 -22.48
C ARG A 148 1.21 -13.14 -20.98
N SER A 149 0.29 -12.26 -20.59
CA SER A 149 0.04 -11.94 -19.18
C SER A 149 -1.46 -11.85 -18.91
N PHE A 150 -1.86 -12.28 -17.71
CA PHE A 150 -3.22 -12.15 -17.21
C PHE A 150 -3.56 -10.68 -16.97
N GLY A 151 -4.80 -10.28 -17.25
CA GLY A 151 -5.29 -8.96 -16.87
C GLY A 151 -5.72 -8.92 -15.41
N HIS A 152 -5.70 -7.72 -14.83
CA HIS A 152 -6.05 -7.49 -13.43
C HIS A 152 -7.34 -6.66 -13.27
N GLY A 153 -8.15 -6.51 -14.33
CA GLY A 153 -9.38 -5.71 -14.33
C GLY A 153 -9.13 -4.20 -14.30
N SER A 154 -7.87 -3.77 -14.32
CA SER A 154 -7.43 -2.37 -14.37
C SER A 154 -6.40 -2.19 -15.50
N PRO A 155 -6.25 -0.99 -16.08
CA PRO A 155 -5.12 -0.68 -16.95
C PRO A 155 -3.79 -0.95 -16.24
N GLU A 156 -2.87 -1.64 -16.94
CA GLU A 156 -1.56 -1.97 -16.41
C GLU A 156 -0.49 -1.03 -16.92
N VAL A 157 0.38 -0.63 -16.01
CA VAL A 157 1.49 0.29 -16.25
C VAL A 157 2.79 -0.27 -15.69
N ALA A 158 3.89 0.08 -16.33
CA ALA A 158 5.23 -0.32 -15.93
C ALA A 158 5.61 0.29 -14.58
N ALA A 159 6.07 -0.57 -13.67
CA ALA A 159 6.80 -0.20 -12.46
C ALA A 159 8.30 -0.30 -12.70
N VAL A 160 9.08 0.54 -12.01
CA VAL A 160 10.56 0.49 -12.05
C VAL A 160 11.06 -0.81 -11.42
N ASP A 161 11.97 -1.50 -12.11
CA ASP A 161 12.76 -2.60 -11.55
C ASP A 161 14.17 -2.11 -11.19
N GLU A 162 14.41 -1.83 -9.91
CA GLU A 162 15.71 -1.35 -9.41
C GLU A 162 16.85 -2.37 -9.61
N ALA A 163 16.53 -3.67 -9.72
CA ALA A 163 17.55 -4.71 -9.83
C ALA A 163 18.26 -4.70 -11.19
N LYS A 164 17.64 -4.08 -12.21
CA LYS A 164 18.21 -3.97 -13.56
C LYS A 164 18.97 -2.66 -13.80
N ASP A 165 18.81 -1.66 -12.92
CA ASP A 165 19.38 -0.32 -13.13
C ASP A 165 20.81 -0.15 -12.56
N GLY A 166 21.53 -1.27 -12.42
CA GLY A 166 23.00 -1.30 -12.51
C GLY A 166 23.77 -0.30 -11.65
N GLY A 167 23.33 -0.03 -10.41
CA GLY A 167 24.11 0.78 -9.46
C GLY A 167 24.26 2.26 -9.85
N ASN A 168 23.50 2.76 -10.80
CA ASN A 168 23.55 4.17 -11.18
C ASN A 168 22.57 5.01 -10.37
N GLY A 169 22.70 5.02 -9.03
CA GLY A 169 22.36 6.14 -8.14
C GLY A 169 21.06 6.95 -8.33
N VAL A 170 20.07 6.49 -9.09
CA VAL A 170 18.76 7.12 -9.18
C VAL A 170 17.96 6.49 -8.06
N GLY A 171 17.91 7.22 -6.94
CA GLY A 171 17.17 6.83 -5.74
C GLY A 171 15.73 6.44 -6.06
N TYR A 172 15.13 5.72 -5.11
CA TYR A 172 13.76 5.26 -5.11
C TYR A 172 12.83 6.41 -5.52
N ARG A 173 12.48 6.52 -6.80
CA ARG A 173 11.33 7.34 -7.18
C ARG A 173 10.14 6.49 -6.84
N ASN A 174 9.63 6.69 -5.62
CA ASN A 174 8.26 6.35 -5.24
C ASN A 174 7.40 6.49 -6.50
N PRO A 175 6.60 5.49 -6.91
CA PRO A 175 5.70 5.66 -8.04
C PRO A 175 4.93 6.94 -7.76
N VAL A 176 5.27 8.01 -8.48
CA VAL A 176 4.56 9.27 -8.36
C VAL A 176 3.20 8.92 -8.92
N PHE A 177 2.24 8.75 -8.01
CA PHE A 177 0.86 8.51 -8.37
C PHE A 177 0.40 9.80 -9.03
N PHE A 178 0.58 9.88 -10.34
CA PHE A 178 0.04 10.97 -11.12
C PHE A 178 -1.47 10.85 -11.04
N ARG A 179 -2.05 11.70 -10.20
CA ARG A 179 -3.47 11.98 -10.22
C ARG A 179 -3.72 12.72 -11.53
N GLN A 180 -4.17 11.98 -12.53
CA GLN A 180 -4.68 12.59 -13.76
C GLN A 180 -6.11 13.03 -13.46
N ASP A 181 -6.24 14.10 -12.68
CA ASP A 181 -7.50 14.84 -12.61
C ASP A 181 -7.54 15.74 -13.83
N ASP A 182 -8.61 15.61 -14.62
CA ASP A 182 -8.99 16.63 -15.58
C ASP A 182 -9.40 17.87 -14.73
N ASP A 183 -8.61 18.95 -14.79
CA ASP A 183 -8.88 20.32 -14.31
C ASP A 183 -8.33 20.83 -12.95
N ASP A 184 -7.24 20.31 -12.38
CA ASP A 184 -6.57 20.96 -11.23
C ASP A 184 -5.11 21.39 -11.54
N ASP A 185 -4.93 22.65 -11.96
CA ASP A 185 -3.64 23.29 -12.27
C ASP A 185 -2.80 23.64 -11.00
N ASP A 186 -3.29 23.37 -9.79
CA ASP A 186 -2.67 23.78 -8.52
C ASP A 186 -2.14 22.62 -7.65
N TYR A 187 -2.15 21.37 -8.16
CA TYR A 187 -1.66 20.23 -7.40
C TYR A 187 -0.18 20.39 -7.04
N THR A 188 0.06 20.72 -5.78
CA THR A 188 1.39 20.80 -5.19
C THR A 188 1.70 19.42 -4.61
N ASP A 189 2.74 18.78 -5.12
CA ASP A 189 3.24 17.49 -4.63
C ASP A 189 3.36 17.51 -3.09
N PRO A 190 2.62 16.65 -2.36
CA PRO A 190 2.68 16.62 -0.91
C PRO A 190 4.04 16.15 -0.36
N GLY A 191 5.00 15.79 -1.22
CA GLY A 191 6.38 15.55 -0.82
C GLY A 191 6.45 14.38 0.16
N PHE A 192 5.98 13.21 -0.27
CA PHE A 192 6.36 11.97 0.40
C PHE A 192 7.86 11.75 0.15
N GLY A 193 8.66 12.29 1.07
CA GLY A 193 10.12 12.23 1.04
C GLY A 193 10.63 10.79 0.88
N ASP A 194 11.85 10.69 0.37
CA ASP A 194 12.63 9.47 0.10
C ASP A 194 13.03 8.68 1.36
N GLU A 195 12.31 8.88 2.47
CA GLU A 195 12.53 8.14 3.71
C GLU A 195 11.63 6.91 3.68
N GLY A 196 12.23 5.80 3.23
CA GLY A 196 11.62 4.49 3.22
C GLY A 196 10.93 4.16 4.55
N PHE A 197 9.88 3.34 4.48
CA PHE A 197 9.22 2.75 5.64
C PHE A 197 10.20 1.83 6.38
N GLY A 198 11.06 2.44 7.20
CA GLY A 198 12.04 1.80 8.06
C GLY A 198 11.76 2.15 9.51
N ASP A 199 11.72 1.11 10.34
CA ASP A 199 11.65 1.20 11.78
C ASP A 199 12.92 1.90 12.33
N GLU A 200 12.94 3.23 12.39
CA GLU A 200 13.91 3.96 13.21
C GLU A 200 13.17 4.76 14.29
N GLU A 201 13.43 4.41 15.55
CA GLU A 201 13.04 5.20 16.71
C GLU A 201 13.63 6.61 16.56
N ARG A 202 12.79 7.63 16.36
CA ARG A 202 13.19 9.03 16.52
C ARG A 202 13.72 9.23 17.93
N SER A 203 15.04 9.36 18.04
CA SER A 203 15.78 9.50 19.30
C SER A 203 16.27 10.93 19.53
N ASP A 204 15.62 11.89 18.90
CA ASP A 204 15.95 13.29 18.91
C ASP A 204 14.73 14.08 19.39
N GLY A 205 14.67 14.25 20.73
CA GLY A 205 13.65 15.00 21.45
C GLY A 205 13.62 16.48 21.12
N ILE A 206 13.13 16.84 19.94
CA ILE A 206 12.91 18.21 19.50
C ILE A 206 11.41 18.52 19.63
N GLU A 207 11.06 19.30 20.66
CA GLU A 207 9.77 19.97 20.78
C GLU A 207 9.60 20.96 19.61
N LEU A 208 8.51 20.80 18.84
CA LEU A 208 8.08 21.74 17.83
C LEU A 208 7.59 23.03 18.50
N LYS A 209 8.42 24.08 18.51
CA LYS A 209 7.94 25.45 18.65
C LYS A 209 7.69 26.05 17.28
N ILE A 210 6.43 26.38 17.03
CA ILE A 210 5.98 27.15 15.87
C ILE A 210 6.11 28.62 16.24
N GLU A 211 7.03 29.34 15.61
CA GLU A 211 7.00 30.81 15.54
C GLU A 211 7.42 31.28 14.14
N ASP A 212 6.88 32.45 13.79
CA ASP A 212 6.57 32.93 12.46
C ASP A 212 7.75 33.10 11.49
N GLY A 213 7.39 33.04 10.20
CA GLY A 213 8.29 33.05 9.07
C GLY A 213 9.37 34.12 9.09
N THR A 214 10.60 33.69 8.83
CA THR A 214 11.53 34.29 7.86
C THR A 214 12.81 33.45 7.82
N ALA A 215 13.16 32.93 6.64
CA ALA A 215 14.43 32.23 6.44
C ALA A 215 15.55 33.27 6.24
N LEU A 216 16.54 33.28 7.14
CA LEU A 216 17.82 33.90 6.88
C LEU A 216 18.93 32.83 6.84
N ARG A 217 19.68 32.90 5.76
CA ARG A 217 20.80 32.06 5.38
C ARG A 217 22.04 32.61 6.07
N GLU A 218 22.65 31.88 6.99
CA GLU A 218 23.99 32.22 7.49
C GLU A 218 25.05 31.44 6.70
N GLU A 219 25.89 32.22 6.00
CA GLU A 219 27.15 31.78 5.41
C GLU A 219 28.14 31.47 6.53
N GLN A 220 28.77 30.30 6.47
CA GLN A 220 29.95 30.00 7.28
C GLN A 220 31.17 30.66 6.61
N ASP A 221 31.80 31.59 7.33
CA ASP A 221 33.15 32.04 7.02
C ASP A 221 34.04 31.90 8.28
N LYS A 222 35.02 31.00 8.15
CA LYS A 222 36.31 30.83 8.85
C LYS A 222 36.39 30.87 10.39
#